data_AF-R5EQD9-F1
#
_entry.id   AF-R5EQD9-F1
#
_cell.length_a   1.000
_cell.length_b   1.000
_cell.length_c   1.000
_cell.angle_alpha   90.00
_cell.angle_beta   90.00
_cell.angle_gamma   90.00
#
_symmetry.space_group_name_H-M   'P 1'
#
loop_
_entity.id
_entity.type
_entity.pdbx_description
1 polymer ?
#
loop_
_entity_poly.entity_id
_entity_poly.type
_entity_poly.pdbx_seq_one_letter_code
_entity_poly.pdbx_strand_id
1 'polypeptide(L)' 'MMAMLWAQQIMLGKKTFADVPRLLKDKVKEILMDSGMEELVTL' A
#
# COMPACT_ATOMS: atom_id res chain seq x y z
N MET A 1 -3.18 -9.70 -7.69
CA MET A 1 -3.08 -8.55 -8.61
C MET A 1 -3.63 -7.25 -8.01
N MET A 2 -4.84 -7.22 -7.41
CA MET A 2 -5.42 -5.97 -6.86
C MET A 2 -4.56 -5.27 -5.78
N ALA A 3 -3.92 -6.02 -4.88
CA ALA A 3 -3.04 -5.43 -3.86
C ALA A 3 -1.81 -4.71 -4.45
N MET A 4 -1.26 -5.23 -5.54
CA MET A 4 -0.11 -4.62 -6.22
C MET A 4 -0.47 -3.30 -6.88
N LEU A 5 -1.64 -3.23 -7.53
CA LEU A 5 -2.16 -1.97 -8.08
C LEU A 5 -2.39 -0.94 -6.98
N TRP A 6 -2.93 -1.37 -5.84
CA TRP A 6 -3.10 -0.48 -4.68
C TRP A 6 -1.77 0.07 -4.15
N ALA A 7 -0.78 -0.79 -3.94
CA ALA A 7 0.54 -0.37 -3.51
C ALA A 7 1.17 0.63 -4.50
N GLN A 8 1.04 0.40 -5.81
CA GLN A 8 1.49 1.34 -6.83
C GLN A 8 0.77 2.70 -6.77
N GLN A 9 -0.55 2.73 -6.55
CA GLN A 9 -1.28 4.00 -6.39
C GLN A 9 -0.79 4.79 -5.17
N ILE A 10 -0.42 4.11 -4.09
CA ILE A 10 0.15 4.72 -2.89
C ILE A 10 1.56 5.26 -3.16
N MET A 11 2.43 4.47 -3.80
CA MET A 11 3.78 4.92 -4.20
C MET A 11 3.74 6.11 -5.17
N LEU A 12 2.70 6.21 -6.00
CA LEU A 12 2.47 7.34 -6.90
C LEU A 12 1.80 8.55 -6.20
N GLY A 13 1.52 8.47 -4.89
CA GLY A 13 0.88 9.53 -4.12
C GLY A 13 -0.59 9.79 -4.47
N LYS A 14 -1.24 8.88 -5.21
CA LYS A 14 -2.64 9.02 -5.64
C LYS A 14 -3.64 8.56 -4.57
N LYS A 15 -3.17 7.74 -3.63
CA LYS A 15 -3.95 7.19 -2.52
C LYS A 15 -3.07 7.07 -1.28
N THR A 16 -3.70 6.96 -0.12
CA THR A 16 -3.00 6.71 1.15
C THR A 16 -3.22 5.27 1.61
N PHE A 17 -2.37 4.78 2.50
CA PHE A 17 -2.54 3.46 3.10
C PHE A 17 -3.84 3.36 3.94
N ALA A 18 -4.34 4.49 4.46
CA ALA A 18 -5.62 4.57 5.14
C ALA A 18 -6.82 4.22 4.24
N ASP A 19 -6.74 4.52 2.94
CA ASP A 19 -7.79 4.25 1.96
C ASP A 19 -7.90 2.78 1.54
N VAL A 20 -6.93 1.95 1.93
CA VAL A 20 -6.85 0.56 1.50
C VAL A 20 -7.99 -0.24 2.15
N PRO A 21 -8.80 -0.98 1.35
CA PRO A 21 -9.83 -1.85 1.88
C PRO A 21 -9.26 -2.86 2.88
N ARG A 22 -9.99 -3.12 3.97
CA ARG A 22 -9.54 -4.01 5.07
C ARG A 22 -9.03 -5.36 4.58
N LEU A 23 -9.69 -5.96 3.58
CA LEU A 23 -9.33 -7.26 3.00
C LEU A 23 -7.98 -7.26 2.25
N LEU A 24 -7.50 -6.09 1.83
CA LEU A 24 -6.25 -5.92 1.07
C LEU A 24 -5.13 -5.31 1.91
N LYS A 25 -5.43 -4.81 3.11
CA LYS A 25 -4.54 -3.95 3.90
C LYS A 25 -3.23 -4.66 4.27
N ASP A 26 -3.32 -5.91 4.71
CA ASP A 26 -2.13 -6.71 5.06
C ASP A 26 -1.26 -6.98 3.83
N LYS A 27 -1.88 -7.33 2.70
CA LYS A 27 -1.12 -7.62 1.47
C LYS A 27 -0.50 -6.37 0.85
N VAL A 28 -1.17 -5.22 0.92
CA VAL A 28 -0.62 -3.94 0.47
C VAL A 28 0.55 -3.51 1.37
N LYS A 29 0.43 -3.72 2.68
CA LYS A 29 1.52 -3.47 3.63
C LYS A 29 2.76 -4.29 3.29
N GLU A 30 2.62 -5.61 3.12
CA GLU A 30 3.72 -6.48 2.72
C GLU A 30 4.43 -5.96 1.45
N ILE A 31 3.67 -5.60 0.42
CA ILE A 31 4.25 -5.11 -0.85
C ILE A 31 5.02 -3.79 -0.65
N LEU A 32 4.49 -2.88 0.16
CA LEU A 32 5.16 -1.62 0.48
C LEU A 32 6.46 -1.88 1.27
N MET A 33 6.44 -2.79 2.24
CA MET A 33 7.64 -3.18 3.00
C MET A 33 8.70 -3.84 2.11
N ASP A 34 8.30 -4.82 1.28
CA ASP A 34 9.20 -5.50 0.33
C ASP A 34 9.81 -4.52 -0.70
N SER A 35 9.14 -3.39 -0.94
CA SER A 35 9.60 -2.33 -1.85
C SER A 35 10.39 -1.22 -1.15
N GLY A 36 10.63 -1.33 0.17
CA GLY A 36 11.35 -0.33 0.96
C GLY A 36 10.60 0.97 1.19
N MET A 37 9.26 0.95 1.14
CA MET A 37 8.36 2.10 1.28
C MET A 37 7.55 2.03 2.59
N GLU A 38 8.20 1.59 3.67
CA GLU A 38 7.57 1.34 4.98
C GLU A 38 6.94 2.61 5.58
N GLU A 39 7.50 3.78 5.28
CA GLU A 39 7.03 5.09 5.74
C GLU A 39 5.62 5.43 5.24
N LEU A 40 5.20 4.86 4.11
CA LEU A 40 3.89 5.07 3.52
C LEU A 40 2.77 4.32 4.25
N VAL A 41 3.12 3.36 5.13
CA VAL A 41 2.17 2.58 5.95
C VAL A 41 1.82 3.31 7.25
N THR A 42 2.69 4.21 7.72
CA THR A 42 2.58 4.91 9.01
C THR A 42 1.85 6.25 8.98
N LEU A 43 1.43 6.73 7.80
CA LEU A 43 0.61 7.94 7.63
C LEU A 43 -0.89 7.63 7.72
#